data_AF-I2B966-F1
#
_entry.id   AF-I2B966-F1
#
_cell.length_a   1.000
_cell.length_b   1.000
_cell.length_c   1.000
_cell.angle_alpha   90.00
_cell.angle_beta   90.00
_cell.angle_gamma   90.00
#
_symmetry.space_group_name_H-M   'P 1'
#
loop_
_entity.id
_entity.type
_entity.pdbx_description
1 polymer ?
#
loop_
_entity_poly.entity_id
_entity_poly.type
_entity_poly.pdbx_seq_one_letter_code
_entity_poly.pdbx_strand_id
1 'polypeptide(L)'
;MSSVPVNRHAQYKEIYPELSMSLQNIMTRREALVRMASVMVTVSLMPYSRLTFAEKSHAAASPLEFAQFLNISRKITEHETLDPALSARYFSALNQQIPAFASALPVLYAISQQAPDALAFNQQAIRHGLGEIMTAIVTAWYTGTVAVEGSGHTELVSYKDALMYKTTRDALIVPTWCTYGPMWWLGLPPGVTREPTVPATDLPQAQGNNA
;
A
#
# COMPACT_ATOMS: atom_id res chain seq x y z
N MET A 1 66.79 -49.11 38.94
CA MET A 1 66.41 -47.69 39.10
C MET A 1 65.86 -47.20 37.77
N SER A 2 64.56 -46.89 37.73
CA SER A 2 63.77 -46.58 36.54
C SER A 2 63.61 -45.06 36.42
N SER A 3 63.98 -44.46 35.29
CA SER A 3 63.78 -43.04 35.00
C SER A 3 62.56 -42.87 34.10
N VAL A 4 61.49 -42.31 34.66
CA VAL A 4 60.23 -41.98 34.00
C VAL A 4 60.40 -40.72 33.13
N PRO A 5 59.85 -40.68 31.90
CA PRO A 5 59.95 -39.52 31.02
C PRO A 5 58.98 -38.41 31.43
N VAL A 6 59.45 -37.16 31.44
CA VAL A 6 58.65 -35.96 31.70
C VAL A 6 57.79 -35.64 30.47
N ASN A 7 56.48 -35.85 30.60
CA ASN A 7 55.50 -35.53 29.57
C ASN A 7 55.20 -34.03 29.56
N ARG A 8 55.84 -33.31 28.64
CA ARG A 8 55.78 -31.85 28.47
C ARG A 8 54.38 -31.30 28.10
N HIS A 9 53.42 -32.17 27.81
CA HIS A 9 52.04 -31.79 27.46
C HIS A 9 51.13 -31.51 28.66
N ALA A 10 51.50 -31.91 29.88
CA ALA A 10 50.67 -31.68 31.07
C ALA A 10 50.72 -30.22 31.58
N GLN A 11 51.82 -29.50 31.32
CA GLN A 11 52.06 -28.18 31.90
C GLN A 11 51.29 -27.04 31.22
N TYR A 12 50.77 -27.26 30.01
CA TYR A 12 50.05 -26.21 29.27
C TYR A 12 48.61 -26.00 29.75
N LYS A 13 48.04 -26.95 30.49
CA LYS A 13 46.62 -26.95 30.89
C LYS A 13 46.33 -26.17 32.19
N GLU A 14 47.37 -25.82 32.96
CA GLU A 14 47.21 -25.13 34.25
C GLU A 14 47.27 -23.59 34.16
N ILE A 15 47.64 -23.01 33.02
CA ILE A 15 48.00 -21.59 32.96
C ILE A 15 46.87 -20.68 32.46
N TYR A 16 45.82 -21.19 31.79
CA TYR A 16 44.71 -20.35 31.29
C TYR A 16 43.33 -21.04 31.37
N PRO A 17 42.62 -20.98 32.52
CA PRO A 17 41.24 -21.49 32.61
C PRO A 17 40.21 -20.61 31.87
N GLU A 18 40.53 -19.35 31.58
CA GLU A 18 39.61 -18.33 31.04
C GLU A 18 39.39 -18.41 29.51
N LEU A 19 40.19 -19.16 28.76
CA LEU A 19 40.07 -19.24 27.29
C LEU A 19 39.31 -20.49 26.81
N SER A 20 38.28 -20.93 27.54
CA SER A 20 37.46 -22.09 27.16
C SER A 20 36.01 -21.74 26.79
N MET A 21 35.64 -20.46 26.77
CA MET A 21 34.31 -20.03 26.34
C MET A 21 34.25 -19.94 24.80
N SER A 22 34.28 -21.11 24.16
CA SER A 22 33.89 -21.27 22.76
C SER A 22 32.40 -20.92 22.62
N LEU A 23 32.10 -19.76 22.02
CA LEU A 23 30.76 -19.42 21.52
C LEU A 23 30.43 -20.30 20.31
N GLN A 24 30.09 -21.56 20.56
CA GLN A 24 29.29 -22.34 19.62
C GLN A 24 27.83 -21.91 19.79
N ASN A 25 27.50 -20.77 19.17
CA ASN A 25 26.11 -20.39 18.97
C ASN A 25 25.52 -21.34 17.92
N ILE A 26 25.08 -22.52 18.37
CA ILE A 26 24.32 -23.46 17.54
C ILE A 26 22.93 -22.83 17.38
N MET A 27 22.79 -21.99 16.35
CA MET A 27 21.50 -21.45 15.97
C MET A 27 20.54 -22.61 15.70
N THR A 28 19.42 -22.63 16.42
CA THR A 28 18.40 -23.64 16.22
C THR A 28 17.73 -23.45 14.86
N ARG A 29 17.23 -24.53 14.24
CA ARG A 29 16.48 -24.44 12.96
C ARG A 29 15.33 -23.43 13.04
N ARG A 30 14.71 -23.30 14.21
CA ARG A 30 13.66 -22.32 14.48
C ARG A 30 14.19 -20.89 14.43
N GLU A 31 15.33 -20.61 15.04
CA GLU A 31 15.98 -19.30 14.98
C GLU A 31 16.49 -18.98 13.57
N ALA A 32 17.01 -19.98 12.85
CA ALA A 32 17.39 -19.81 11.46
C ALA A 32 16.17 -19.47 10.58
N LEU A 33 15.04 -20.15 10.76
CA LEU A 33 13.80 -19.85 10.04
C LEU A 33 13.21 -18.49 10.41
N VAL A 34 13.21 -18.13 11.70
CA VAL A 34 12.75 -16.80 12.17
C VAL A 34 13.64 -15.70 11.59
N ARG A 35 14.97 -15.90 11.59
CA ARG A 35 15.93 -14.95 11.00
C ARG A 35 15.78 -14.86 9.49
N MET A 36 15.62 -15.97 8.79
CA MET A 36 15.44 -16.00 7.33
C MET A 36 14.10 -15.35 6.92
N ALA A 37 13.03 -15.57 7.68
CA ALA A 37 11.76 -14.88 7.51
C ALA A 37 11.93 -13.36 7.71
N SER A 38 12.66 -12.93 8.75
CA SER A 38 12.92 -11.51 8.99
C SER A 38 13.75 -10.85 7.88
N VAL A 39 14.72 -11.56 7.29
CA VAL A 39 15.53 -11.10 6.14
C VAL A 39 14.69 -11.01 4.85
N MET A 40 13.81 -11.99 4.59
CA MET A 40 12.87 -11.91 3.46
C MET A 40 11.93 -10.70 3.56
N VAL A 41 11.44 -10.40 4.77
CA VAL A 41 10.60 -9.22 5.01
C VAL A 41 11.37 -7.93 4.76
N THR A 42 12.65 -7.85 5.16
CA THR A 42 13.44 -6.62 4.95
C THR A 42 13.77 -6.37 3.48
N VAL A 43 14.10 -7.41 2.70
CA VAL A 43 14.40 -7.28 1.26
C VAL A 43 13.15 -6.96 0.45
N SER A 44 11.98 -7.51 0.81
CA SER A 44 10.72 -7.23 0.12
C SER A 44 10.23 -5.79 0.28
N LEU A 45 10.76 -5.06 1.28
CA LEU A 45 10.40 -3.67 1.55
C LEU A 45 11.38 -2.63 0.96
N MET A 46 12.48 -3.05 0.33
CA MET A 46 13.41 -2.15 -0.37
C MET A 46 12.75 -1.22 -1.42
N PRO A 47 11.76 -1.64 -2.22
CA PRO A 47 11.05 -0.73 -3.13
C PRO A 47 10.18 0.31 -2.40
N TYR A 48 10.02 0.21 -1.08
CA TYR A 48 9.15 1.07 -0.25
C TYR A 48 9.96 1.94 0.72
N SER A 49 11.15 2.38 0.32
CA SER A 49 12.05 3.22 1.16
C SER A 49 11.45 4.57 1.59
N ARG A 50 10.35 5.00 0.94
CA ARG A 50 9.58 6.22 1.26
C ARG A 50 8.59 6.10 2.42
N LEU A 51 8.36 4.88 2.94
CA LEU A 51 7.46 4.69 4.08
C LEU A 51 8.03 5.34 5.35
N THR A 52 7.19 6.09 6.08
CA THR A 52 7.51 6.56 7.44
C THR A 52 7.64 5.36 8.40
N PHE A 53 8.25 5.57 9.58
CA PHE A 53 8.42 4.49 10.55
C PHE A 53 7.07 3.89 11.00
N ALA A 54 6.04 4.73 11.17
CA ALA A 54 4.69 4.29 11.51
C ALA A 54 4.03 3.48 10.38
N GLU A 55 4.23 3.87 9.12
CA GLU A 55 3.72 3.13 7.96
C GLU A 55 4.45 1.79 7.81
N LYS A 56 5.77 1.76 8.04
CA LYS A 56 6.56 0.52 8.05
C LYS A 56 6.12 -0.43 9.16
N SER A 57 5.85 0.07 10.37
CA SER A 57 5.43 -0.79 11.48
C SER A 57 4.06 -1.41 11.24
N HIS A 58 3.11 -0.64 10.67
CA HIS A 58 1.79 -1.17 10.30
C HIS A 58 1.87 -2.19 9.15
N ALA A 59 2.61 -1.88 8.07
CA ALA A 59 2.79 -2.81 6.96
C ALA A 59 3.57 -4.08 7.38
N ALA A 60 4.52 -3.97 8.31
CA ALA A 60 5.27 -5.10 8.83
C ALA A 60 4.46 -5.98 9.80
N ALA A 61 3.45 -5.43 10.47
CA ALA A 61 2.57 -6.21 11.37
C ALA A 61 1.67 -7.18 10.59
N SER A 62 1.16 -6.76 9.43
CA SER A 62 0.31 -7.59 8.55
C SER A 62 0.75 -7.55 7.08
N PRO A 63 1.91 -8.13 6.71
CA PRO A 63 2.48 -8.00 5.36
C PRO A 63 1.60 -8.60 4.27
N LEU A 64 0.91 -9.70 4.59
CA LEU A 64 0.02 -10.39 3.67
C LEU A 64 -1.24 -9.56 3.36
N GLU A 65 -1.90 -9.03 4.40
CA GLU A 65 -3.10 -8.21 4.25
C GLU A 65 -2.79 -6.95 3.45
N PHE A 66 -1.67 -6.30 3.75
CA PHE A 66 -1.20 -5.15 2.99
C PHE A 66 -0.99 -5.49 1.49
N ALA A 67 -0.32 -6.60 1.20
CA ALA A 67 -0.12 -7.05 -0.18
C ALA A 67 -1.45 -7.36 -0.88
N GLN A 68 -2.40 -7.98 -0.19
CA GLN A 68 -3.75 -8.24 -0.73
C GLN A 68 -4.47 -6.92 -1.04
N PHE A 69 -4.45 -5.96 -0.12
CA PHE A 69 -5.09 -4.66 -0.31
C PHE A 69 -4.50 -3.89 -1.50
N LEU A 70 -3.17 -3.89 -1.66
CA LEU A 70 -2.53 -3.25 -2.81
C LEU A 70 -2.95 -3.91 -4.13
N ASN A 71 -3.04 -5.24 -4.19
CA ASN A 71 -3.51 -5.95 -5.39
C ASN A 71 -4.97 -5.66 -5.70
N ILE A 72 -5.86 -5.71 -4.69
CA ILE A 72 -7.27 -5.32 -4.80
C ILE A 72 -7.37 -3.89 -5.36
N SER A 73 -6.62 -2.95 -4.77
CA SER A 73 -6.62 -1.54 -5.15
C SER A 73 -6.19 -1.34 -6.59
N ARG A 74 -5.10 -2.00 -7.04
CA ARG A 74 -4.64 -1.94 -8.43
C ARG A 74 -5.69 -2.50 -9.39
N LYS A 75 -6.31 -3.63 -9.04
CA LYS A 75 -7.32 -4.30 -9.87
C LYS A 75 -8.58 -3.46 -10.03
N ILE A 76 -9.12 -2.92 -8.94
CA ILE A 76 -10.39 -2.17 -8.99
C ILE A 76 -10.22 -0.78 -9.60
N THR A 77 -9.06 -0.14 -9.40
CA THR A 77 -8.81 1.21 -9.93
C THR A 77 -8.18 1.20 -11.33
N GLU A 78 -7.78 0.02 -11.83
CA GLU A 78 -7.04 -0.17 -13.08
C GLU A 78 -5.74 0.66 -13.16
N HIS A 79 -5.15 0.97 -12.01
CA HIS A 79 -3.86 1.62 -11.91
C HIS A 79 -2.80 0.65 -11.41
N GLU A 80 -1.92 0.19 -12.29
CA GLU A 80 -0.85 -0.76 -11.92
C GLU A 80 0.22 -0.13 -11.01
N THR A 81 0.46 1.18 -11.16
CA THR A 81 1.55 1.90 -10.50
C THR A 81 1.10 2.67 -9.25
N LEU A 82 0.18 2.11 -8.45
CA LEU A 82 -0.19 2.72 -7.16
C LEU A 82 1.00 2.74 -6.19
N ASP A 83 1.13 3.85 -5.46
CA ASP A 83 2.15 4.02 -4.42
C ASP A 83 1.86 3.07 -3.24
N PRO A 84 2.76 2.11 -2.96
CA PRO A 84 2.64 1.19 -1.84
C PRO A 84 2.55 1.91 -0.48
N ALA A 85 3.21 3.06 -0.32
CA ALA A 85 3.12 3.84 0.91
C ALA A 85 1.74 4.44 1.13
N LEU A 86 1.15 5.02 0.09
CA LEU A 86 -0.24 5.48 0.16
C LEU A 86 -1.19 4.30 0.38
N SER A 87 -0.96 3.17 -0.28
CA SER A 87 -1.74 1.95 -0.06
C SER A 87 -1.72 1.52 1.40
N ALA A 88 -0.60 1.68 2.12
CA ALA A 88 -0.49 1.26 3.52
C ALA A 88 -1.30 2.18 4.42
N ARG A 89 -1.28 3.48 4.11
CA ARG A 89 -2.08 4.49 4.82
C ARG A 89 -3.57 4.27 4.61
N TYR A 90 -4.02 4.08 3.37
CA TYR A 90 -5.42 3.78 3.07
C TYR A 90 -5.89 2.49 3.75
N PHE A 91 -5.08 1.44 3.69
CA PHE A 91 -5.37 0.19 4.39
C PHE A 91 -5.59 0.43 5.90
N SER A 92 -4.67 1.15 6.54
CA SER A 92 -4.78 1.47 7.97
C SER A 92 -6.03 2.28 8.29
N ALA A 93 -6.29 3.34 7.53
CA ALA A 93 -7.46 4.21 7.73
C ALA A 93 -8.78 3.43 7.55
N LEU A 94 -8.90 2.64 6.48
CA LEU A 94 -10.07 1.80 6.23
C LEU A 94 -10.26 0.75 7.33
N ASN A 95 -9.18 0.12 7.80
CA ASN A 95 -9.26 -0.90 8.84
C ASN A 95 -9.66 -0.32 10.21
N GLN A 96 -9.26 0.93 10.51
CA GLN A 96 -9.66 1.62 11.74
C GLN A 96 -11.13 2.06 11.69
N GLN A 97 -11.61 2.44 10.51
CA GLN A 97 -12.91 3.07 10.34
C GLN A 97 -14.04 2.08 9.97
N ILE A 98 -13.73 0.95 9.34
CA ILE A 98 -14.70 -0.02 8.85
C ILE A 98 -14.46 -1.36 9.56
N PRO A 99 -15.26 -1.71 10.60
CA PRO A 99 -15.05 -2.93 11.38
C PRO A 99 -15.04 -4.24 10.57
N ALA A 100 -15.81 -4.29 9.48
CA ALA A 100 -15.90 -5.46 8.60
C ALA A 100 -14.77 -5.55 7.54
N PHE A 101 -13.86 -4.58 7.50
CA PHE A 101 -12.85 -4.50 6.45
C PHE A 101 -11.83 -5.64 6.51
N ALA A 102 -11.28 -5.92 7.70
CA ALA A 102 -10.29 -6.99 7.89
C ALA A 102 -10.83 -8.36 7.42
N SER A 103 -12.08 -8.68 7.74
CA SER A 103 -12.71 -9.96 7.35
C SER A 103 -13.10 -10.00 5.87
N ALA A 104 -13.38 -8.86 5.24
CA ALA A 104 -13.70 -8.78 3.81
C ALA A 104 -12.46 -8.95 2.91
N LEU A 105 -11.27 -8.56 3.38
CA LEU A 105 -10.08 -8.47 2.55
C LEU A 105 -9.67 -9.79 1.87
N PRO A 106 -9.63 -10.95 2.55
CA PRO A 106 -9.27 -12.21 1.91
C PRO A 106 -10.29 -12.63 0.84
N VAL A 107 -11.57 -12.32 1.06
CA VAL A 107 -12.66 -12.62 0.12
C VAL A 107 -12.52 -11.73 -1.12
N LEU A 108 -12.34 -10.41 -0.94
CA LEU A 108 -12.08 -9.49 -2.04
C LEU A 108 -10.84 -9.88 -2.84
N TYR A 109 -9.77 -10.31 -2.16
CA TYR A 109 -8.56 -10.76 -2.82
C TYR A 109 -8.84 -12.00 -3.68
N ALA A 110 -9.50 -13.02 -3.13
CA ALA A 110 -9.85 -14.23 -3.88
C ALA A 110 -10.71 -13.92 -5.13
N ILE A 111 -11.68 -13.02 -5.02
CA ILE A 111 -12.50 -12.56 -6.14
C ILE A 111 -11.63 -11.84 -7.18
N SER A 112 -10.73 -10.95 -6.74
CA SER A 112 -9.87 -10.16 -7.64
C SER A 112 -8.97 -11.02 -8.52
N GLN A 113 -8.55 -12.19 -8.02
CA GLN A 113 -7.72 -13.14 -8.77
C GLN A 113 -8.48 -13.85 -9.90
N GLN A 114 -9.80 -13.94 -9.81
CA GLN A 114 -10.65 -14.62 -10.80
C GLN A 114 -11.29 -13.64 -11.78
N ALA A 115 -11.41 -12.37 -11.41
CA ALA A 115 -12.04 -11.36 -12.24
C ALA A 115 -11.13 -10.93 -13.42
N PRO A 116 -11.63 -10.91 -14.67
CA PRO A 116 -10.85 -10.46 -15.83
C PRO A 116 -10.52 -8.97 -15.78
N ASP A 117 -11.43 -8.14 -15.29
CA ASP A 117 -11.33 -6.67 -15.27
C ASP A 117 -11.95 -6.07 -13.99
N ALA A 118 -11.89 -4.75 -13.84
CA ALA A 118 -12.44 -4.04 -12.68
C ALA A 118 -13.97 -4.15 -12.60
N LEU A 119 -14.67 -4.17 -13.74
CA LEU A 119 -16.14 -4.25 -13.78
C LEU A 119 -16.62 -5.60 -13.26
N ALA A 120 -16.07 -6.70 -13.78
CA ALA A 120 -16.37 -8.05 -13.32
C ALA A 120 -15.99 -8.24 -11.84
N PHE A 121 -14.87 -7.63 -11.41
CA PHE A 121 -14.47 -7.65 -10.00
C PHE A 121 -15.52 -6.97 -9.11
N ASN A 122 -15.92 -5.75 -9.46
CA ASN A 122 -16.93 -4.98 -8.71
C ASN A 122 -18.27 -5.74 -8.63
N GLN A 123 -18.74 -6.26 -9.76
CA GLN A 123 -19.99 -7.03 -9.82
C GLN A 123 -19.94 -8.28 -8.93
N GLN A 124 -18.82 -9.01 -8.91
CA GLN A 124 -18.65 -10.16 -8.03
C GLN A 124 -18.64 -9.72 -6.56
N ALA A 125 -17.89 -8.67 -6.21
CA ALA A 125 -17.88 -8.14 -4.84
C ALA A 125 -19.30 -7.77 -4.35
N ILE A 126 -20.11 -7.13 -5.20
CA ILE A 126 -21.52 -6.82 -4.91
C ILE A 126 -22.32 -8.09 -4.65
N ARG A 127 -22.19 -9.13 -5.49
CA ARG A 127 -22.88 -10.42 -5.28
C ARG A 127 -22.49 -11.10 -3.96
N HIS A 128 -21.31 -10.83 -3.44
CA HIS A 128 -20.83 -11.31 -2.15
C HIS A 128 -21.21 -10.39 -0.97
N GLY A 129 -22.00 -9.34 -1.19
CA GLY A 129 -22.39 -8.39 -0.15
C GLY A 129 -21.27 -7.42 0.27
N LEU A 130 -20.21 -7.29 -0.55
CA LEU A 130 -19.04 -6.45 -0.28
C LEU A 130 -19.06 -5.13 -1.06
N GLY A 131 -20.22 -4.75 -1.61
CA GLY A 131 -20.37 -3.56 -2.44
C GLY A 131 -20.00 -2.27 -1.71
N GLU A 132 -20.45 -2.08 -0.48
CA GLU A 132 -20.14 -0.88 0.32
C GLU A 132 -18.65 -0.77 0.63
N ILE A 133 -18.02 -1.88 1.00
CA ILE A 133 -16.57 -1.93 1.24
C ILE A 133 -15.80 -1.62 -0.06
N MET A 134 -16.23 -2.18 -1.18
CA MET A 134 -15.63 -1.88 -2.48
C MET A 134 -15.74 -0.40 -2.84
N THR A 135 -16.92 0.20 -2.63
CA THR A 135 -17.15 1.63 -2.81
C THR A 135 -16.25 2.45 -1.89
N ALA A 136 -16.09 2.07 -0.62
CA ALA A 136 -15.21 2.77 0.30
C ALA A 136 -13.74 2.75 -0.16
N ILE A 137 -13.25 1.62 -0.68
CA ILE A 137 -11.90 1.50 -1.26
C ILE A 137 -11.73 2.44 -2.44
N VAL A 138 -12.65 2.41 -3.41
CA VAL A 138 -12.58 3.25 -4.61
C VAL A 138 -12.67 4.73 -4.24
N THR A 139 -13.62 5.10 -3.39
CA THR A 139 -13.76 6.47 -2.87
C THR A 139 -12.46 6.94 -2.25
N ALA A 140 -11.86 6.16 -1.35
CA ALA A 140 -10.62 6.53 -0.67
C ALA A 140 -9.49 6.90 -1.65
N TRP A 141 -9.28 6.08 -2.67
CA TRP A 141 -8.27 6.34 -3.70
C TRP A 141 -8.59 7.56 -4.57
N TYR A 142 -9.85 7.72 -4.96
CA TYR A 142 -10.25 8.81 -5.86
C TYR A 142 -10.30 10.17 -5.18
N THR A 143 -10.80 10.24 -3.95
CA THR A 143 -10.96 11.50 -3.21
C THR A 143 -9.75 11.86 -2.37
N GLY A 144 -8.90 10.88 -2.04
CA GLY A 144 -7.83 11.12 -1.08
C GLY A 144 -8.23 10.94 0.38
N THR A 145 -9.49 10.61 0.65
CA THR A 145 -10.09 10.68 1.99
C THR A 145 -10.80 9.40 2.39
N VAL A 146 -10.69 9.02 3.67
CA VAL A 146 -11.47 7.92 4.25
C VAL A 146 -12.47 8.52 5.23
N ALA A 147 -13.75 8.29 4.96
CA ALA A 147 -14.85 8.76 5.78
C ALA A 147 -15.85 7.63 6.00
N VAL A 148 -16.37 7.54 7.23
CA VAL A 148 -17.55 6.72 7.52
C VAL A 148 -18.76 7.64 7.48
N GLU A 149 -19.74 7.27 6.67
CA GLU A 149 -20.99 8.00 6.57
C GLU A 149 -21.63 8.17 7.96
N GLY A 150 -22.05 9.39 8.29
CA GLY A 150 -22.67 9.71 9.58
C GLY A 150 -21.72 9.82 10.77
N SER A 151 -20.42 9.53 10.64
CA SER A 151 -19.46 9.63 11.75
C SER A 151 -19.00 11.05 12.09
N GLY A 152 -19.13 11.99 11.15
CA GLY A 152 -18.53 13.34 11.26
C GLY A 152 -17.00 13.34 11.23
N HIS A 153 -16.36 12.19 11.03
CA HIS A 153 -14.91 12.04 10.96
C HIS A 153 -14.49 11.70 9.53
N THR A 154 -13.53 12.46 9.01
CA THR A 154 -12.93 12.23 7.69
C THR A 154 -11.43 12.37 7.83
N GLU A 155 -10.71 11.33 7.43
CA GLU A 155 -9.27 11.29 7.41
C GLU A 155 -8.76 11.61 6.01
N LEU A 156 -7.91 12.64 5.89
CA LEU A 156 -7.23 12.96 4.64
C LEU A 156 -5.92 12.16 4.56
N VAL A 157 -5.87 11.19 3.66
CA VAL A 157 -4.70 10.31 3.46
C VAL A 157 -3.73 10.90 2.45
N SER A 158 -4.24 11.40 1.32
CA SER A 158 -3.47 12.12 0.30
C SER A 158 -4.32 13.15 -0.40
N TYR A 159 -3.81 14.37 -0.52
CA TYR A 159 -4.49 15.41 -1.29
C TYR A 159 -4.03 15.43 -2.75
N LYS A 160 -2.73 15.64 -2.96
CA LYS A 160 -2.16 15.81 -4.31
C LYS A 160 -2.25 14.54 -5.16
N ASP A 161 -2.10 13.37 -4.53
CA ASP A 161 -2.03 12.08 -5.25
C ASP A 161 -3.38 11.36 -5.36
N ALA A 162 -4.48 12.03 -4.97
CA ALA A 162 -5.84 11.52 -5.16
C ALA A 162 -6.12 11.28 -6.65
N LEU A 163 -6.67 10.11 -7.00
CA LEU A 163 -6.76 9.67 -8.39
C LEU A 163 -7.65 10.55 -9.26
N MET A 164 -8.63 11.24 -8.70
CA MET A 164 -9.49 12.16 -9.45
C MET A 164 -8.71 13.29 -10.14
N TYR A 165 -7.55 13.69 -9.61
CA TYR A 165 -6.70 14.69 -10.24
C TYR A 165 -5.87 14.11 -11.40
N LYS A 166 -5.64 12.80 -11.42
CA LYS A 166 -4.81 12.14 -12.44
C LYS A 166 -5.50 12.11 -13.81
N THR A 167 -6.83 12.02 -13.83
CA THR A 167 -7.65 11.95 -15.05
C THR A 167 -7.76 13.28 -15.78
N THR A 168 -7.54 14.40 -15.10
CA THR A 168 -7.69 15.76 -15.64
C THR A 168 -6.40 16.57 -15.66
N ARG A 169 -5.25 15.95 -15.33
CA ARG A 169 -3.97 16.65 -15.09
C ARG A 169 -3.41 17.43 -16.29
N ASP A 170 -3.85 17.10 -17.48
CA ASP A 170 -3.44 17.71 -18.75
C ASP A 170 -4.14 19.07 -18.97
N ALA A 171 -5.30 19.28 -18.36
CA ALA A 171 -6.10 20.50 -18.46
C ALA A 171 -6.33 21.21 -17.12
N LEU A 172 -6.26 20.50 -15.98
CA LEU A 172 -6.54 21.02 -14.65
C LEU A 172 -5.36 20.81 -13.71
N ILE A 173 -5.14 21.80 -12.85
CA ILE A 173 -4.19 21.70 -11.74
C ILE A 173 -4.86 21.07 -10.52
N VAL A 174 -4.05 20.45 -9.66
CA VAL A 174 -4.47 20.21 -8.27
C VAL A 174 -4.65 21.57 -7.59
N PRO A 175 -5.78 21.88 -6.95
CA PRO A 175 -5.99 23.19 -6.33
C PRO A 175 -4.88 23.48 -5.30
N THR A 176 -4.45 24.74 -5.18
CA THR A 176 -3.28 25.19 -4.38
C THR A 176 -1.89 24.79 -4.89
N TRP A 177 -1.78 23.98 -5.97
CA TRP A 177 -0.51 23.71 -6.65
C TRP A 177 -0.35 24.58 -7.90
N CYS A 178 0.49 25.62 -7.80
CA CYS A 178 0.89 26.43 -8.95
C CYS A 178 1.65 25.58 -9.97
N THR A 179 1.03 25.34 -11.11
CA THR A 179 1.60 24.63 -12.27
C THR A 179 1.31 25.48 -13.52
N TYR A 180 2.11 25.33 -14.58
CA TYR A 180 1.93 26.00 -15.89
C TYR A 180 2.11 27.53 -15.93
N GLY A 181 2.47 28.17 -14.81
CA GLY A 181 2.74 29.61 -14.76
C GLY A 181 1.47 30.48 -14.67
N PRO A 182 1.60 31.80 -14.58
CA PRO A 182 0.44 32.69 -14.55
C PRO A 182 -0.33 32.65 -15.86
N MET A 183 -1.66 32.86 -15.79
CA MET A 183 -2.56 32.94 -16.95
C MET A 183 -2.58 31.70 -17.86
N TRP A 184 -2.16 30.53 -17.37
CA TRP A 184 -2.16 29.28 -18.16
C TRP A 184 -3.55 28.91 -18.72
N TRP A 185 -4.62 29.32 -18.03
CA TRP A 185 -6.01 29.04 -18.38
C TRP A 185 -6.55 29.85 -19.57
N LEU A 186 -5.76 30.76 -20.16
CA LEU A 186 -6.11 31.44 -21.41
C LEU A 186 -5.88 30.56 -22.65
N GLY A 187 -5.09 29.49 -22.52
CA GLY A 187 -4.91 28.53 -23.60
C GLY A 187 -6.10 27.58 -23.70
N LEU A 188 -6.36 27.10 -24.92
CA LEU A 188 -7.31 26.00 -25.13
C LEU A 188 -6.81 24.73 -24.42
N PRO A 189 -7.70 23.96 -23.77
CA PRO A 189 -7.34 22.66 -23.22
C PRO A 189 -6.81 21.69 -24.29
N PRO A 190 -6.01 20.68 -23.92
CA PRO A 190 -5.59 19.63 -24.84
C PRO A 190 -6.77 18.99 -25.59
N GLY A 191 -6.63 18.82 -26.90
CA GLY A 191 -7.67 18.26 -27.76
C GLY A 191 -8.79 19.24 -28.17
N VAL A 192 -8.83 20.46 -27.62
CA VAL A 192 -9.76 21.50 -28.02
C VAL A 192 -9.11 22.40 -29.08
N THR A 193 -9.67 22.43 -30.28
CA THR A 193 -9.06 23.14 -31.43
C THR A 193 -9.65 24.52 -31.71
N ARG A 194 -10.76 24.87 -31.05
CA ARG A 194 -11.41 26.18 -31.16
C ARG A 194 -12.21 26.49 -29.92
N GLU A 195 -12.37 27.77 -29.63
CA GLU A 195 -13.30 28.22 -28.60
C GLU A 195 -14.73 27.83 -28.95
N PRO A 196 -15.56 27.45 -27.95
CA PRO A 196 -16.98 27.26 -28.15
C PRO A 196 -17.62 28.52 -28.74
N THR A 197 -18.35 28.36 -29.84
CA THR A 197 -19.07 29.47 -30.50
C THR A 197 -20.39 29.78 -29.81
N VAL A 198 -20.84 28.87 -28.95
CA VAL A 198 -22.06 28.97 -28.14
C VAL A 198 -21.63 29.11 -26.68
N PRO A 199 -22.07 30.15 -25.97
CA PRO A 199 -21.84 30.29 -24.54
C PRO A 199 -22.34 29.06 -23.77
N ALA A 200 -21.68 28.70 -22.67
CA ALA A 200 -22.11 27.58 -21.82
C ALA A 200 -23.57 27.72 -21.33
N THR A 201 -24.04 28.96 -21.17
CA THR A 201 -25.40 29.32 -20.79
C THR A 201 -26.46 28.92 -21.81
N ASP A 202 -26.06 28.78 -23.08
CA ASP A 202 -26.96 28.50 -24.21
C ASP A 202 -26.85 27.04 -24.68
N LEU A 203 -26.09 26.19 -23.96
CA LEU A 203 -26.03 24.77 -24.24
C LEU A 203 -27.40 24.11 -23.98
N PRO A 204 -27.88 23.24 -24.88
CA PRO A 204 -29.07 22.45 -24.62
C PRO A 204 -28.88 21.68 -23.31
N GLN A 205 -29.84 21.79 -22.39
CA GLN A 205 -29.89 20.96 -21.20
C GLN A 205 -29.82 19.49 -21.65
N ALA A 206 -28.86 18.72 -21.11
CA ALA A 206 -28.79 17.30 -21.39
C ALA A 206 -30.13 16.67 -21.02
N GLN A 207 -30.84 16.12 -22.02
CA GLN A 207 -32.04 15.34 -21.76
C GLN A 207 -31.60 14.10 -20.99
N GLY A 208 -31.86 14.11 -19.69
CA GLY A 208 -31.66 12.94 -18.83
C GLY A 208 -32.54 11.81 -19.34
N ASN A 209 -31.96 10.91 -20.13
CA ASN A 209 -32.59 9.64 -20.42
C ASN A 209 -32.53 8.83 -19.14
N ASN A 210 -33.63 8.87 -18.37
CA ASN A 210 -33.87 7.92 -17.30
C ASN A 210 -33.97 6.53 -17.95
N ALA A 211 -32.89 5.76 -17.90
CA ALA A 211 -32.83 4.34 -18.20
C ALA A 211 -32.62 3.57 -16.90
#